data_AF-A0A0J1BRC6-F1
#
_entry.id   AF-A0A0J1BRC6-F1
#
_cell.length_a   1.000
_cell.length_b   1.000
_cell.length_c   1.000
_cell.angle_alpha   90.00
_cell.angle_beta   90.00
_cell.angle_gamma   90.00
#
_symmetry.space_group_name_H-M   'P 1'
#
loop_
_entity.id
_entity.type
_entity.pdbx_description
1 polymer ?
#
loop_
_entity_poly.entity_id
_entity_poly.type
_entity_poly.pdbx_seq_one_letter_code
_entity_poly.pdbx_strand_id
1 'polypeptide(L)'
;MSTNVVSESLISTLPGSTYVDEAVFRAEQERIFEQMWFCAVRAGDLDKPGAYRTVQIGRESIIITRNRKHGIRAFYNICRHRGVKLCMEETGEANRSFQCPYHAWTYDFDGKLIAAPNLTKMPDIDRQEYGLVTIPVREYLGYVWVCLAENPPSFEDDVMGDIEERLGDTQAIEGYDIANLALGRRITYDVKANWKLIIENFM
;
A
#
# COMPACT_ATOMS: atom_id res chain seq x y z
N MET A 1 1.77 -36.80 -30.78
CA MET A 1 1.60 -35.84 -31.89
C MET A 1 0.30 -35.10 -31.66
N SER A 2 0.35 -33.81 -31.32
CA SER A 2 -0.71 -32.87 -31.66
C SER A 2 -0.07 -31.49 -31.75
N THR A 3 -0.42 -30.81 -32.83
CA THR A 3 0.23 -29.63 -33.39
C THR A 3 -0.03 -28.38 -32.56
N ASN A 4 0.96 -27.91 -31.81
CA ASN A 4 0.95 -26.57 -31.22
C ASN A 4 1.46 -25.56 -32.26
N VAL A 5 0.65 -25.33 -33.30
CA VAL A 5 0.73 -24.06 -34.03
C VAL A 5 -0.31 -23.17 -33.39
N VAL A 6 0.08 -22.55 -32.28
CA VAL A 6 -0.64 -21.41 -31.72
C VAL A 6 -0.50 -20.29 -32.76
N SER A 7 -1.59 -19.71 -33.26
CA SER A 7 -1.49 -18.59 -34.21
C SER A 7 -0.69 -17.46 -33.56
N GLU A 8 0.03 -16.64 -34.35
CA GLU A 8 0.78 -15.50 -33.79
C GLU A 8 -0.09 -14.55 -32.95
N SER A 9 -1.39 -14.50 -33.25
CA SER A 9 -2.38 -13.70 -32.52
C SER A 9 -2.89 -14.35 -31.22
N LEU A 10 -2.66 -15.64 -31.00
CA LEU A 10 -3.14 -16.35 -29.81
C LEU A 10 -2.01 -16.41 -28.79
N ILE A 11 -2.11 -15.59 -27.74
CA ILE A 11 -1.11 -15.56 -26.68
C ILE A 11 -1.40 -16.70 -25.70
N SER A 12 -0.40 -17.55 -25.43
CA SER A 12 -0.54 -18.60 -24.43
C SER A 12 -0.75 -17.98 -23.05
N THR A 13 -1.70 -18.50 -22.29
CA THR A 13 -1.82 -18.18 -20.87
C THR A 13 -0.68 -18.80 -20.08
N LEU A 14 -0.55 -18.37 -18.82
CA LEU A 14 0.43 -18.94 -17.89
C LEU A 14 0.15 -20.44 -17.64
N PRO A 15 1.20 -21.27 -17.49
CA PRO A 15 1.03 -22.66 -17.09
C PRO A 15 0.31 -22.79 -15.74
N GLY A 16 -0.52 -23.83 -15.57
CA GLY A 16 -1.28 -24.05 -14.33
C GLY A 16 -0.46 -24.01 -13.04
N SER A 17 0.83 -24.38 -13.09
CA SER A 17 1.74 -24.35 -11.95
C SER A 17 1.95 -22.94 -11.38
N THR A 18 1.89 -21.88 -12.19
CA THR A 18 2.10 -20.49 -11.73
C THR A 18 1.00 -20.03 -10.77
N TYR A 19 -0.16 -20.69 -10.77
CA TYR A 19 -1.29 -20.35 -9.92
C TYR A 19 -1.26 -21.08 -8.56
N VAL A 20 -0.40 -22.08 -8.40
CA VAL A 20 -0.38 -22.96 -7.20
C VAL A 20 0.98 -23.12 -6.55
N ASP A 21 2.08 -22.82 -7.25
CA ASP A 21 3.44 -22.97 -6.73
C ASP A 21 3.76 -21.86 -5.72
N GLU A 22 4.12 -22.26 -4.49
CA GLU A 22 4.48 -21.35 -3.40
C GLU A 22 5.74 -20.51 -3.69
N ALA A 23 6.71 -21.07 -4.41
CA ALA A 23 7.93 -20.35 -4.78
C ALA A 23 7.63 -19.26 -5.81
N VAL A 24 6.70 -19.53 -6.74
CA VAL A 24 6.19 -18.52 -7.67
C VAL A 24 5.48 -17.42 -6.89
N PHE A 25 4.57 -17.77 -5.98
CA PHE A 25 3.85 -16.77 -5.19
C PHE A 25 4.80 -15.89 -4.34
N ARG A 26 5.80 -16.48 -3.69
CA ARG A 26 6.82 -15.70 -2.95
C ARG A 26 7.57 -14.74 -3.88
N ALA A 27 7.97 -15.19 -5.07
CA ALA A 27 8.66 -14.34 -6.03
C ALA A 27 7.74 -13.21 -6.54
N GLU A 28 6.45 -13.45 -6.73
CA GLU A 28 5.45 -12.42 -7.07
C GLU A 28 5.32 -11.38 -5.95
N GLN A 29 5.29 -11.81 -4.68
CA GLN A 29 5.27 -10.88 -3.55
C GLN A 29 6.51 -9.96 -3.57
N GLU A 30 7.69 -10.55 -3.72
CA GLU A 30 8.98 -9.84 -3.75
C GLU A 30 9.15 -8.88 -4.93
N ARG A 31 8.72 -9.31 -6.13
CA ARG A 31 9.10 -8.67 -7.39
C ARG A 31 7.97 -7.87 -8.04
N ILE A 32 6.73 -8.11 -7.62
CA ILE A 32 5.55 -7.41 -8.15
C ILE A 32 4.99 -6.53 -7.04
N PHE A 33 4.41 -7.14 -6.01
CA PHE A 33 3.67 -6.37 -4.99
C PHE A 33 4.55 -5.42 -4.18
N GLU A 34 5.77 -5.85 -3.87
CA GLU A 34 6.73 -5.03 -3.12
C GLU A 34 7.50 -4.04 -4.01
N GLN A 35 7.42 -4.14 -5.35
CA GLN A 35 8.18 -3.26 -6.26
C GLN A 35 7.33 -2.25 -7.03
N MET A 36 6.03 -2.50 -7.18
CA MET A 36 5.14 -1.67 -7.99
C MET A 36 4.27 -0.75 -7.13
N TRP A 37 3.63 0.24 -7.76
CA TRP A 37 2.61 1.06 -7.12
C TRP A 37 1.34 0.24 -6.86
N PHE A 38 0.92 0.17 -5.60
CA PHE A 38 -0.25 -0.55 -5.15
C PHE A 38 -1.36 0.43 -4.75
N CYS A 39 -2.53 0.33 -5.39
CA CYS A 39 -3.72 1.09 -5.00
C CYS A 39 -4.30 0.52 -3.70
N ALA A 40 -4.00 1.14 -2.57
CA ALA A 40 -4.21 0.53 -1.26
C ALA A 40 -5.57 0.84 -0.64
N VAL A 41 -5.99 2.11 -0.65
CA VAL A 41 -7.22 2.57 0.02
C VAL A 41 -7.83 3.78 -0.70
N ARG A 42 -9.07 4.15 -0.39
CA ARG A 42 -9.61 5.46 -0.79
C ARG A 42 -9.08 6.54 0.15
N ALA A 43 -8.75 7.71 -0.38
CA ALA A 43 -8.33 8.84 0.45
C ALA A 43 -9.40 9.25 1.48
N GLY A 44 -10.68 9.11 1.12
CA GLY A 44 -11.82 9.35 2.00
C GLY A 44 -11.99 8.35 3.15
N ASP A 45 -11.31 7.20 3.12
CA ASP A 45 -11.23 6.30 4.29
C ASP A 45 -10.36 6.89 5.42
N LEU A 46 -9.60 7.96 5.11
CA LEU A 46 -8.63 8.66 5.97
C LEU A 46 -9.01 10.16 6.07
N ASP A 47 -10.24 10.41 6.51
CA ASP A 47 -10.92 11.71 6.49
C ASP A 47 -10.34 12.74 7.48
N LYS A 48 -9.73 12.30 8.58
CA LYS A 48 -9.20 13.16 9.63
C LYS A 48 -7.84 12.73 10.16
N PRO A 49 -7.06 13.64 10.76
CA PRO A 49 -5.78 13.31 11.35
C PRO A 49 -5.86 12.14 12.34
N GLY A 50 -4.96 11.16 12.20
CA GLY A 50 -4.93 9.97 13.05
C GLY A 50 -5.87 8.85 12.62
N ALA A 51 -6.81 9.09 11.69
CA ALA A 51 -7.46 8.00 10.97
C ALA A 51 -6.39 7.18 10.24
N TYR A 52 -6.49 5.87 10.32
CA TYR A 52 -5.56 4.96 9.66
C TYR A 52 -6.26 3.76 9.05
N ARG A 53 -5.56 3.15 8.11
CA ARG A 53 -5.81 1.81 7.59
C ARG A 53 -4.52 1.01 7.71
N THR A 54 -4.64 -0.27 8.03
CA THR A 54 -3.53 -1.21 7.82
C THR A 54 -3.83 -2.06 6.61
N VAL A 55 -2.84 -2.23 5.74
CA VAL A 55 -2.94 -3.04 4.52
C VAL A 55 -1.78 -4.01 4.44
N GLN A 56 -2.00 -5.17 3.83
CA GLN A 56 -0.97 -6.16 3.55
C GLN A 56 -0.53 -6.00 2.08
N ILE A 57 0.76 -5.74 1.85
CA ILE A 57 1.32 -5.59 0.50
C ILE A 57 2.51 -6.53 0.38
N GLY A 58 2.40 -7.51 -0.51
CA GLY A 58 3.32 -8.64 -0.51
C GLY A 58 3.37 -9.27 0.89
N ARG A 59 4.56 -9.27 1.49
CA ARG A 59 4.80 -9.84 2.83
C ARG A 59 4.76 -8.80 3.94
N GLU A 60 4.56 -7.54 3.61
CA GLU A 60 4.71 -6.42 4.55
C GLU A 60 3.35 -5.85 4.99
N SER A 61 3.25 -5.50 6.28
CA SER A 61 2.09 -4.82 6.84
C SER A 61 2.36 -3.32 6.90
N ILE A 62 1.48 -2.52 6.32
CA ILE A 62 1.66 -1.08 6.13
C ILE A 62 0.58 -0.31 6.89
N ILE A 63 0.96 0.74 7.62
CA ILE A 63 0.04 1.75 8.14
C ILE A 63 -0.05 2.88 7.13
N ILE A 64 -1.26 3.25 6.73
CA ILE A 64 -1.55 4.44 5.95
C ILE A 64 -2.38 5.37 6.83
N THR A 65 -1.96 6.62 6.99
CA THR A 65 -2.63 7.57 7.89
C THR A 65 -2.65 8.99 7.33
N ARG A 66 -3.62 9.78 7.81
CA ARG A 66 -3.68 11.23 7.59
C ARG A 66 -2.96 11.93 8.74
N ASN A 67 -1.98 12.77 8.44
CA ASN A 67 -1.30 13.57 9.46
C ASN A 67 -2.10 14.82 9.85
N ARG A 68 -1.60 15.59 10.83
CA ARG A 68 -2.27 16.82 11.30
C ARG A 68 -2.26 17.97 10.29
N LYS A 69 -1.42 17.88 9.25
CA LYS A 69 -1.36 18.82 8.13
C LYS A 69 -2.22 18.35 6.95
N HIS A 70 -3.08 17.34 7.17
CA HIS A 70 -3.93 16.70 6.15
C HIS A 70 -3.19 16.01 4.99
N GLY A 71 -1.88 15.78 5.11
CA GLY A 71 -1.14 14.94 4.17
C GLY A 71 -1.25 13.46 4.52
N ILE A 72 -1.32 12.59 3.50
CA ILE A 72 -1.16 11.15 3.70
C ILE A 72 0.30 10.78 3.99
N ARG A 73 0.48 9.81 4.88
CA ARG A 73 1.73 9.15 5.19
C ARG A 73 1.54 7.63 5.19
N ALA A 74 2.58 6.91 4.80
CA ALA A 74 2.62 5.46 4.87
C ALA A 74 3.91 5.00 5.58
N PHE A 75 3.79 3.95 6.39
CA PHE A 75 4.91 3.39 7.16
C PHE A 75 4.80 1.87 7.26
N TYR A 76 5.92 1.18 7.41
CA TYR A 76 5.89 -0.20 7.88
C TYR A 76 5.21 -0.24 9.26
N ASN A 77 4.26 -1.15 9.44
CA ASN A 77 3.49 -1.35 10.68
C ASN A 77 4.33 -2.07 11.74
N ILE A 78 5.51 -1.54 12.02
CA ILE A 78 6.55 -2.19 12.82
C ILE A 78 7.22 -1.14 13.69
N CYS A 79 7.19 -1.36 15.00
CA CYS A 79 7.92 -0.54 15.95
C CYS A 79 9.44 -0.72 15.76
N ARG A 80 10.19 0.39 15.62
CA ARG A 80 11.65 0.39 15.48
C ARG A 80 12.43 -0.16 16.66
N HIS A 81 11.79 -0.35 17.82
CA HIS A 81 12.47 -0.89 19.01
C HIS A 81 12.68 -2.41 18.93
N ARG A 82 11.59 -3.19 18.78
CA ARG A 82 11.64 -4.67 18.81
C ARG A 82 10.74 -5.33 17.77
N GLY A 83 10.40 -4.63 16.70
CA GLY A 83 9.69 -5.22 15.58
C GLY A 83 8.21 -5.53 15.83
N VAL A 84 7.62 -5.06 16.93
CA VAL A 84 6.21 -5.35 17.25
C VAL A 84 5.28 -4.48 16.42
N LYS A 85 4.20 -5.08 15.92
CA LYS A 85 3.13 -4.40 15.19
C LYS A 85 2.51 -3.27 16.02
N LEU A 86 2.32 -2.09 15.42
CA LEU A 86 1.79 -0.91 16.11
C LEU A 86 0.27 -0.88 16.11
N CYS A 87 -0.33 -1.12 14.95
CA CYS A 87 -1.77 -1.14 14.72
C CYS A 87 -2.22 -2.57 14.42
N MET A 88 -3.01 -3.17 15.31
CA MET A 88 -3.50 -4.55 15.14
C MET A 88 -4.74 -4.63 14.24
N GLU A 89 -5.57 -3.59 14.27
CA GLU A 89 -6.80 -3.51 13.49
C GLU A 89 -6.52 -3.04 12.05
N GLU A 90 -7.35 -3.49 11.11
CA GLU A 90 -7.32 -3.04 9.70
C GLU A 90 -7.73 -1.58 9.53
N THR A 91 -8.54 -1.08 10.46
CA THR A 91 -9.08 0.28 10.46
C THR A 91 -9.10 0.81 11.86
N GLY A 92 -8.76 2.08 12.04
CA GLY A 92 -8.96 2.75 13.30
C GLY A 92 -8.61 4.22 13.28
N GLU A 93 -8.62 4.81 14.47
CA GLU A 93 -8.24 6.18 14.71
C GLU A 93 -7.32 6.24 15.93
N ALA A 94 -6.10 6.71 15.71
CA ALA A 94 -5.18 7.02 16.79
C ALA A 94 -5.50 8.45 17.28
N ASN A 95 -5.75 8.62 18.57
CA ASN A 95 -6.20 9.91 19.12
C ASN A 95 -5.11 11.00 19.04
N ARG A 96 -3.84 10.65 19.29
CA ARG A 96 -2.73 11.63 19.34
C ARG A 96 -1.48 11.21 18.57
N SER A 97 -1.20 9.92 18.55
CA SER A 97 0.05 9.30 18.11
C SER A 97 -0.13 7.78 18.05
N PHE A 98 0.74 7.08 17.31
CA PHE A 98 0.85 5.63 17.38
C PHE A 98 1.72 5.24 18.56
N GLN A 99 1.18 4.48 19.50
CA GLN A 99 1.93 3.97 20.64
C GLN A 99 2.13 2.47 20.51
N CYS A 100 3.38 2.02 20.56
CA CYS A 100 3.71 0.62 20.54
C CYS A 100 3.19 -0.07 21.82
N PRO A 101 2.40 -1.15 21.70
CA PRO A 101 1.81 -1.83 22.85
C PRO A 101 2.84 -2.54 23.74
N TYR A 102 4.08 -2.70 23.27
CA TYR A 102 5.10 -3.45 24.00
C TYR A 102 5.85 -2.59 25.03
N HIS A 103 6.52 -1.52 24.56
CA HIS A 103 7.36 -0.67 25.40
C HIS A 103 7.02 0.81 25.29
N ALA A 104 5.82 1.14 24.82
CA ALA A 104 5.32 2.52 24.75
C ALA A 104 6.23 3.49 23.96
N TRP A 105 6.98 2.98 22.97
CA TRP A 105 7.57 3.84 21.94
C TRP A 105 6.45 4.46 21.12
N THR A 106 6.45 5.77 21.05
CA THR A 106 5.33 6.57 20.54
C THR A 106 5.79 7.44 19.40
N TYR A 107 5.09 7.33 18.27
CA TYR A 107 5.38 8.02 17.03
C TYR A 107 4.25 8.98 16.68
N ASP A 108 4.57 10.17 16.17
CA ASP A 108 3.54 11.05 15.61
C ASP A 108 3.04 10.54 14.24
N PHE A 109 2.06 11.25 13.66
CA PHE A 109 1.50 10.87 12.36
C PHE A 109 2.38 11.21 11.16
N ASP A 110 3.54 11.85 11.40
CA ASP A 110 4.61 12.01 10.42
C ASP A 110 5.71 10.92 10.61
N GLY A 111 5.51 10.00 11.56
CA GLY A 111 6.38 8.85 11.82
C GLY A 111 7.53 9.13 12.77
N LYS A 112 7.69 10.36 13.27
CA LYS A 112 8.81 10.73 14.15
C LYS A 112 8.65 10.11 15.53
N LEU A 113 9.73 9.63 16.13
CA LEU A 113 9.73 9.19 17.54
C LEU A 113 9.56 10.39 18.47
N ILE A 114 8.42 10.51 19.13
CA ILE A 114 8.12 11.66 20.00
C ILE A 114 8.24 11.35 21.49
N ALA A 115 8.04 10.09 21.88
CA ALA A 115 8.20 9.65 23.26
C ALA A 115 8.61 8.18 23.33
N ALA A 116 9.40 7.84 24.34
CA ALA A 116 9.65 6.48 24.79
C ALA A 116 10.06 6.54 26.27
N PRO A 117 9.93 5.43 27.03
CA PRO A 117 10.47 5.36 28.38
C PRO A 117 11.95 5.78 28.40
N ASN A 118 12.32 6.66 29.34
CA ASN A 118 13.67 7.22 29.51
C ASN A 118 14.24 8.04 28.34
N LEU A 119 13.48 8.33 27.28
CA LEU A 119 13.99 9.07 26.11
C LEU A 119 14.52 10.47 26.48
N THR A 120 13.99 11.10 27.53
CA THR A 120 14.49 12.40 28.04
C THR A 120 15.89 12.32 28.65
N LYS A 121 16.35 11.13 29.04
CA LYS A 121 17.71 10.89 29.55
C LYS A 121 18.70 10.54 28.42
N MET A 122 18.24 10.50 27.17
CA MET A 122 19.01 10.14 25.98
C MET A 122 18.91 11.27 24.94
N PRO A 123 19.45 12.47 25.24
CA PRO A 123 19.29 13.65 24.39
C PRO A 123 20.00 13.55 23.04
N ASP A 124 20.92 12.60 22.90
CA ASP A 124 21.71 12.27 21.72
C ASP A 124 20.98 11.38 20.72
N ILE A 125 19.83 10.80 21.07
CA ILE A 125 19.03 10.00 20.14
C ILE A 125 18.40 10.89 19.07
N ASP A 126 18.73 10.62 17.81
CA ASP A 126 18.02 11.19 16.67
C ASP A 126 16.63 10.57 16.53
N ARG A 127 15.64 11.33 16.96
CA ARG A 127 14.23 10.97 16.90
C ARG A 127 13.66 10.80 15.49
N GLN A 128 14.32 11.32 14.46
CA GLN A 128 13.96 11.08 13.06
C GLN A 128 14.54 9.77 12.56
N GLU A 129 15.83 9.51 12.81
CA GLU A 129 16.49 8.25 12.44
C GLU A 129 15.79 7.02 13.05
N TYR A 130 15.38 7.15 14.32
CA TYR A 130 14.64 6.13 15.07
C TYR A 130 13.11 6.24 14.89
N GLY A 131 12.63 7.07 13.97
CA GLY A 131 11.23 7.15 13.55
C GLY A 131 10.79 5.96 12.71
N LEU A 132 9.50 5.84 12.42
CA LEU A 132 8.96 4.79 11.56
C LEU A 132 9.60 4.84 10.17
N VAL A 133 9.83 3.67 9.58
CA VAL A 133 10.34 3.58 8.20
C VAL A 133 9.22 4.04 7.26
N THR A 134 9.47 5.17 6.59
CA THR A 134 8.55 5.80 5.65
C THR A 134 8.46 5.00 4.35
N ILE A 135 7.26 4.96 3.78
CA ILE A 135 6.97 4.32 2.50
C ILE A 135 6.51 5.38 1.51
N PRO A 136 7.04 5.38 0.26
CA PRO A 136 6.53 6.19 -0.83
C PRO A 136 5.01 6.11 -0.93
N VAL A 137 4.35 7.28 -0.94
CA VAL A 137 2.89 7.37 -0.98
C VAL A 137 2.44 8.55 -1.82
N ARG A 138 1.37 8.35 -2.59
CA ARG A 138 0.78 9.37 -3.44
C ARG A 138 -0.75 9.30 -3.40
N GLU A 139 -1.39 10.46 -3.36
CA GLU A 139 -2.83 10.57 -3.58
C GLU A 139 -3.08 10.90 -5.06
N TYR A 140 -3.91 10.10 -5.73
CA TYR A 140 -4.29 10.33 -7.12
C TYR A 140 -5.70 9.77 -7.39
N LEU A 141 -6.56 10.55 -8.05
CA LEU A 141 -7.97 10.23 -8.33
C LEU A 141 -8.77 9.77 -7.10
N GLY A 142 -8.47 10.31 -5.91
CA GLY A 142 -9.13 9.94 -4.65
C GLY A 142 -8.71 8.59 -4.09
N TYR A 143 -7.67 7.97 -4.64
CA TYR A 143 -7.03 6.76 -4.14
C TYR A 143 -5.66 7.08 -3.54
N VAL A 144 -5.28 6.29 -2.55
CA VAL A 144 -3.94 6.30 -1.97
C VAL A 144 -3.14 5.15 -2.57
N TRP A 145 -2.04 5.50 -3.21
CA TRP A 145 -1.09 4.59 -3.82
C TRP A 145 0.17 4.52 -2.98
N VAL A 146 0.72 3.32 -2.80
CA VAL A 146 1.96 3.10 -2.04
C VAL A 146 2.90 2.20 -2.83
N CYS A 147 4.21 2.36 -2.63
CA CYS A 147 5.22 1.51 -3.24
C CYS A 147 6.28 1.15 -2.20
N LEU A 148 6.62 -0.13 -2.06
CA LEU A 148 7.59 -0.59 -1.04
C LEU A 148 9.04 -0.60 -1.54
N ALA A 149 9.26 -0.36 -2.84
CA ALA A 149 10.58 -0.29 -3.43
C ALA A 149 11.40 0.84 -2.79
N GLU A 150 12.69 0.54 -2.55
CA GLU A 150 13.65 1.55 -2.09
C GLU A 150 13.78 2.70 -3.09
N ASN A 151 13.78 2.37 -4.38
CA ASN A 151 13.74 3.30 -5.49
C ASN A 151 12.40 3.08 -6.23
N PRO A 152 11.31 3.76 -5.82
CA PRO A 152 10.00 3.55 -6.43
C PRO A 152 10.05 3.90 -7.92
N PRO A 153 9.37 3.12 -8.78
CA PRO A 153 9.27 3.46 -10.18
C PRO A 153 8.46 4.75 -10.37
N SER A 154 8.58 5.35 -11.55
CA SER A 154 7.90 6.58 -11.90
C SER A 154 6.38 6.38 -11.80
N PHE A 155 5.72 7.18 -10.97
CA PHE A 155 4.27 7.10 -10.85
C PHE A 155 3.58 7.58 -12.14
N GLU A 156 4.18 8.58 -12.79
CA GLU A 156 3.76 9.12 -14.07
C GLU A 156 3.85 8.07 -15.17
N ASP A 157 4.99 7.39 -15.31
CA ASP A 157 5.16 6.43 -16.42
C ASP A 157 4.39 5.12 -16.16
N ASP A 158 4.27 4.70 -14.90
CA ASP A 158 3.57 3.45 -14.56
C ASP A 158 2.06 3.70 -14.40
N VAL A 159 1.64 4.35 -13.32
CA VAL A 159 0.21 4.43 -12.97
C VAL A 159 -0.53 5.36 -13.91
N MET A 160 0.01 6.54 -14.21
CA MET A 160 -0.65 7.45 -15.14
C MET A 160 -0.50 6.94 -16.58
N GLY A 161 0.64 6.37 -16.95
CA GLY A 161 0.86 5.75 -18.26
C GLY A 161 -0.12 4.60 -18.55
N ASP A 162 -0.30 3.66 -17.61
CA ASP A 162 -1.27 2.55 -17.74
C ASP A 162 -2.70 3.06 -17.92
N ILE A 163 -3.04 4.14 -17.22
CA ILE A 163 -4.34 4.80 -17.33
C ILE A 163 -4.50 5.43 -18.72
N GLU A 164 -3.48 6.14 -19.20
CA GLU A 164 -3.48 6.80 -20.51
C GLU A 164 -3.57 5.78 -21.66
N GLU A 165 -2.84 4.68 -21.56
CA GLU A 165 -2.88 3.59 -22.55
C GLU A 165 -4.28 3.00 -22.68
N ARG A 166 -4.98 2.79 -21.56
CA ARG A 166 -6.26 2.07 -21.53
C ARG A 166 -7.47 2.96 -21.74
N LEU A 167 -7.44 4.18 -21.21
CA LEU A 167 -8.58 5.08 -21.16
C LEU A 167 -8.43 6.32 -22.05
N GLY A 168 -7.26 6.46 -22.71
CA GLY A 168 -6.90 7.65 -23.46
C GLY A 168 -6.40 8.77 -22.56
N ASP A 169 -6.27 9.97 -23.13
CA ASP A 169 -5.76 11.17 -22.45
C ASP A 169 -6.31 11.32 -21.01
N THR A 170 -5.44 11.60 -20.04
CA THR A 170 -5.79 11.82 -18.64
C THR A 170 -6.89 12.88 -18.47
N GLN A 171 -6.99 13.86 -19.37
CA GLN A 171 -8.08 14.85 -19.39
C GLN A 171 -9.47 14.23 -19.57
N ALA A 172 -9.59 13.09 -20.26
CA ALA A 172 -10.86 12.39 -20.43
C ALA A 172 -11.39 11.85 -19.08
N ILE A 173 -10.51 11.62 -18.11
CA ILE A 173 -10.84 11.09 -16.78
C ILE A 173 -11.13 12.21 -15.79
N GLU A 174 -10.47 13.37 -15.95
CA GLU A 174 -10.68 14.54 -15.09
C GLU A 174 -12.15 14.98 -15.04
N GLY A 175 -12.86 14.89 -16.17
CA GLY A 175 -14.28 15.25 -16.25
C GLY A 175 -15.21 14.41 -15.38
N TYR A 176 -14.79 13.23 -14.91
CA TYR A 176 -15.56 12.38 -14.01
C TYR A 176 -15.42 12.75 -12.52
N ASP A 177 -14.49 13.65 -12.18
CA ASP A 177 -14.23 14.11 -10.82
C ASP A 177 -14.10 12.97 -9.79
N ILE A 178 -13.37 11.92 -10.19
CA ILE A 178 -13.28 10.65 -9.44
C ILE A 178 -12.79 10.87 -8.00
N ALA A 179 -11.94 11.89 -7.81
CA ALA A 179 -11.37 12.26 -6.53
C ALA A 179 -12.42 12.66 -5.48
N ASN A 180 -13.53 13.27 -5.91
CA ASN A 180 -14.58 13.76 -5.02
C ASN A 180 -15.76 12.79 -4.88
N LEU A 181 -15.72 11.63 -5.54
CA LEU A 181 -16.76 10.62 -5.41
C LEU A 181 -16.80 10.03 -3.99
N ALA A 182 -17.99 9.97 -3.40
CA ALA A 182 -18.21 9.34 -2.11
C ALA A 182 -18.49 7.84 -2.23
N LEU A 183 -18.03 7.06 -1.26
CA LEU A 183 -18.30 5.63 -1.20
C LEU A 183 -19.79 5.39 -0.87
N GLY A 184 -20.54 4.88 -1.84
CA GLY A 184 -21.95 4.50 -1.62
C GLY A 184 -22.09 3.12 -0.95
N ARG A 185 -21.32 2.13 -1.39
CA ARG A 185 -21.34 0.75 -0.86
C ARG A 185 -20.00 0.07 -1.07
N ARG A 186 -19.56 -0.69 -0.07
CA ARG A 186 -18.41 -1.60 -0.14
C ARG A 186 -18.89 -3.04 0.02
N ILE A 187 -18.40 -3.93 -0.84
CA ILE A 187 -18.67 -5.37 -0.78
C ILE A 187 -17.30 -6.04 -0.67
N THR A 188 -17.13 -6.85 0.38
CA THR A 188 -15.90 -7.59 0.65
C THR A 188 -16.27 -9.05 0.87
N TYR A 189 -15.54 -9.95 0.22
CA TYR A 189 -15.72 -11.40 0.34
C TYR A 189 -14.42 -12.12 -0.02
N ASP A 190 -14.24 -13.30 0.57
CA ASP A 190 -13.08 -14.14 0.29
C ASP A 190 -13.31 -14.98 -0.96
N VAL A 191 -12.33 -14.99 -1.85
CA VAL A 191 -12.31 -15.86 -3.03
C VAL A 191 -11.17 -16.85 -2.89
N LYS A 192 -11.50 -18.15 -2.89
CA LYS A 192 -10.51 -19.24 -2.84
C LYS A 192 -9.87 -19.48 -4.21
N ALA A 193 -9.18 -18.47 -4.73
CA ALA A 193 -8.51 -18.50 -6.03
C ALA A 193 -7.18 -17.76 -5.99
N ASN A 194 -6.31 -18.01 -6.96
CA ASN A 194 -5.10 -17.21 -7.16
C ASN A 194 -5.47 -15.80 -7.65
N TRP A 195 -4.75 -14.78 -7.17
CA TRP A 195 -5.00 -13.37 -7.52
C TRP A 195 -4.96 -13.11 -9.03
N LYS A 196 -4.09 -13.81 -9.76
CA LYS A 196 -3.95 -13.67 -11.23
C LYS A 196 -5.25 -13.95 -11.95
N LEU A 197 -6.00 -14.97 -11.54
CA LEU A 197 -7.30 -15.31 -12.14
C LEU A 197 -8.33 -14.20 -11.96
N ILE A 198 -8.24 -13.42 -10.88
CA ILE A 198 -9.15 -12.31 -10.64
C ILE A 198 -8.79 -11.16 -11.56
N ILE A 199 -7.51 -10.80 -11.67
CA ILE A 199 -7.03 -9.69 -12.49
C ILE A 199 -7.19 -9.98 -14.00
N GLU A 200 -6.84 -11.18 -14.46
CA GLU A 200 -6.94 -11.60 -15.86
C GLU A 200 -8.36 -11.49 -16.44
N ASN A 201 -9.41 -11.55 -15.61
CA ASN A 201 -10.80 -11.38 -16.06
C ASN A 201 -11.17 -9.92 -16.39
N PHE A 202 -10.37 -8.94 -15.97
CA PHE A 202 -10.62 -7.50 -16.18
C PHE A 202 -9.58 -6.84 -17.11
N MET A 203 -8.71 -7.64 -17.73
CA MET A 203 -7.70 -7.19 -18.69
C MET A 203 -8.12 -7.45 -20.13
#